data_AF-A0A821JF80-F1
#
_entry.id   AF-A0A821JF80-F1
#
_cell.length_a   1.000
_cell.length_b   1.000
_cell.length_c   1.000
_cell.angle_alpha   90.00
_cell.angle_beta   90.00
_cell.angle_gamma   90.00
#
_symmetry.space_group_name_H-M   'P 1'
#
loop_
_entity.id
_entity.type
_entity.pdbx_description
1 polymer ?
#
loop_
_entity_poly.entity_id
_entity_poly.type
_entity_poly.pdbx_seq_one_letter_code
_entity_poly.pdbx_strand_id
1 'polypeptide(L)'
;MCRILTYLFKKCSCLLINIISKLTENLLIRALWNYRLIRVYFIILTLSFTVLIYNQSNTNVISTSLLEMLTVDNKVIQCRFPQLSLNINTLTFNIPDTDQPICQSWFYPIIIENYHARLVVPYLNCTAIFYVGEGDKKYEKIPVQLYFNVNILLISDYFTVRCKDPSSKAIYPSLPYASIHYNPNTRDRLANIKKNEDDFNVLVLGFDSVSRLQFERMLPKSFSYITKQLDGLVLK
;
A
#
# COMPACT_ATOMS: atom_id res chain seq x y z
N MET A 1 74.71 -36.57 65.18
CA MET A 1 74.16 -35.50 64.30
C MET A 1 73.27 -36.07 63.16
N CYS A 2 72.51 -37.15 63.40
CA CYS A 2 71.70 -37.83 62.36
C CYS A 2 70.23 -38.09 62.80
N ARG A 3 69.75 -37.43 63.87
CA ARG A 3 68.36 -37.58 64.37
C ARG A 3 67.46 -36.35 64.13
N ILE A 4 68.03 -35.23 63.68
CA ILE A 4 67.27 -33.99 63.45
C ILE A 4 66.73 -33.91 62.01
N LEU A 5 67.41 -34.52 61.03
CA LEU A 5 67.00 -34.45 59.62
C LEU A 5 65.72 -35.26 59.31
N THR A 6 65.50 -36.39 59.99
CA THR A 6 64.34 -37.26 59.77
C THR A 6 63.02 -36.68 60.30
N TYR A 7 63.08 -35.80 61.30
CA TYR A 7 61.88 -35.16 61.85
C TYR A 7 61.36 -34.01 60.97
N LEU A 8 62.26 -33.31 60.27
CA LEU A 8 61.91 -32.23 59.35
C LEU A 8 61.26 -32.74 58.05
N PHE A 9 61.71 -33.87 57.51
CA PHE A 9 61.13 -34.43 56.28
C PHE A 9 59.71 -34.99 56.47
N LYS A 10 59.40 -35.55 57.65
CA LYS A 10 58.08 -36.13 57.92
C LYS A 10 57.01 -35.07 58.12
N LYS A 11 57.37 -33.90 58.69
CA LYS A 11 56.43 -32.78 58.91
C LYS A 11 56.13 -32.00 57.62
N CYS A 12 57.11 -31.89 56.72
CA CYS A 12 56.91 -31.22 55.42
C CYS A 12 55.97 -31.99 54.48
N SER A 13 56.04 -33.33 54.46
CA SER A 13 55.21 -34.14 53.55
C SER A 13 53.71 -34.11 53.89
N CYS A 14 53.35 -34.01 55.17
CA CYS A 14 51.94 -33.90 55.57
C CYS A 14 51.32 -32.54 55.24
N LEU A 15 52.11 -31.46 55.26
CA LEU A 15 51.62 -30.11 54.94
C LEU A 15 51.39 -29.94 53.43
N LEU A 16 52.23 -30.54 52.60
CA LEU A 16 52.10 -30.44 51.14
C LEU A 16 50.84 -31.16 50.62
N ILE A 17 50.52 -32.34 51.17
CA ILE A 17 49.34 -33.12 50.75
C ILE A 17 48.03 -32.38 51.11
N ASN A 18 47.99 -31.75 52.28
CA ASN A 18 46.80 -31.02 52.74
C ASN A 18 46.57 -29.72 51.95
N ILE A 19 47.63 -29.08 51.45
CA ILE A 19 47.51 -27.90 50.58
C ILE A 19 47.04 -28.31 49.18
N ILE A 20 47.57 -29.43 48.63
CA ILE A 20 47.20 -29.90 47.30
C ILE A 20 45.73 -30.34 47.25
N SER A 21 45.20 -31.06 48.25
CA SER A 21 43.78 -31.48 48.23
C SER A 21 42.82 -30.28 48.36
N LYS A 22 43.22 -29.24 49.10
CA LYS A 22 42.41 -28.03 49.27
C LYS A 22 42.44 -27.11 48.05
N LEU A 23 43.50 -27.20 47.24
CA LEU A 23 43.60 -26.50 45.95
C LEU A 23 42.76 -27.19 44.87
N THR A 24 42.72 -28.52 44.84
CA THR A 24 41.96 -29.27 43.82
C THR A 24 40.45 -29.15 43.99
N GLU A 25 39.93 -29.12 45.23
CA GLU A 25 38.50 -28.90 45.48
C GLU A 25 38.02 -27.52 45.00
N ASN A 26 38.83 -26.46 45.20
CA ASN A 26 38.46 -25.12 44.75
C ASN A 26 38.49 -24.93 43.23
N LEU A 27 39.38 -25.64 42.52
CA LEU A 27 39.44 -25.61 41.06
C LEU A 27 38.25 -26.35 40.42
N LEU A 28 37.83 -27.47 41.00
CA LEU A 28 36.66 -28.24 40.53
C LEU A 28 35.35 -27.47 40.72
N ILE A 29 35.19 -26.78 41.86
CA ILE A 29 34.01 -25.94 42.12
C ILE A 29 33.94 -24.77 41.13
N ARG A 30 35.06 -24.12 40.80
CA ARG A 30 35.10 -23.05 39.79
C ARG A 30 34.79 -23.56 38.37
N ALA A 31 35.27 -24.75 38.01
CA ALA A 31 34.97 -25.36 36.71
C ALA A 31 33.47 -25.71 36.58
N LEU A 32 32.86 -26.22 37.65
CA LEU A 32 31.42 -26.55 37.67
C LEU A 32 30.53 -25.30 37.61
N TRP A 33 30.96 -24.17 38.19
CA TRP A 33 30.25 -22.89 38.08
C TRP A 33 30.25 -22.33 36.66
N ASN A 34 31.39 -22.40 35.96
CA ASN A 34 31.47 -21.97 34.56
C ASN A 34 30.59 -22.84 33.64
N TYR A 35 30.51 -24.15 33.89
CA TYR A 35 29.67 -25.04 33.08
C TYR A 35 28.17 -24.76 33.24
N ARG A 36 27.72 -24.39 34.44
CA ARG A 36 26.32 -23.99 34.67
C ARG A 36 25.97 -22.68 33.98
N LEU A 37 26.87 -21.69 34.00
CA LEU A 37 26.67 -20.42 33.28
C LEU A 37 26.57 -20.61 31.76
N ILE A 38 27.43 -21.47 31.19
CA ILE A 38 27.40 -21.77 29.76
C ILE A 38 26.08 -22.44 29.34
N ARG A 39 25.55 -23.37 30.15
CA ARG A 39 24.25 -24.01 29.88
C ARG A 39 23.09 -23.03 29.91
N VAL A 40 23.06 -22.10 30.87
CA VAL A 40 21.99 -21.09 30.95
C VAL A 40 22.04 -20.15 29.74
N TYR A 41 23.24 -19.75 29.32
CA TYR A 41 23.40 -18.88 28.14
C TYR A 41 22.92 -19.56 26.85
N PHE A 42 23.21 -20.87 26.69
CA PHE A 42 22.77 -21.64 25.53
C PHE A 42 21.24 -21.77 25.45
N ILE A 43 20.56 -21.97 26.59
CA ILE A 43 19.09 -22.07 26.65
C ILE A 43 18.43 -20.73 26.31
N ILE A 44 18.98 -19.61 26.78
CA ILE A 44 18.45 -18.27 26.45
C ILE A 44 18.62 -17.97 24.95
N LEU A 45 19.75 -18.37 24.36
CA LEU A 45 20.04 -18.14 22.94
C LEU A 45 19.17 -19.00 22.01
N THR A 46 18.84 -20.24 22.39
CA THR A 46 17.93 -21.08 21.61
C THR A 46 16.48 -20.60 21.72
N LEU A 47 16.04 -20.15 22.90
CA LEU A 47 14.72 -19.55 23.08
C LEU A 47 14.55 -18.28 22.25
N SER A 48 15.54 -17.38 22.24
CA SER A 48 15.47 -16.16 21.42
C SER A 48 15.44 -16.46 19.93
N PHE A 49 16.21 -17.45 19.44
CA PHE A 49 16.16 -17.88 18.04
C PHE A 49 14.80 -18.48 17.67
N THR A 50 14.18 -19.28 18.54
CA THR A 50 12.85 -19.86 18.26
C THR A 50 11.74 -18.81 18.20
N VAL A 51 11.79 -17.78 19.04
CA VAL A 51 10.85 -16.63 18.98
C VAL A 51 11.04 -15.82 17.69
N LEU A 52 12.29 -15.67 17.24
CA LEU A 52 12.60 -14.96 15.99
C LEU A 52 12.07 -15.71 14.75
N ILE A 53 12.26 -17.03 14.70
CA ILE A 53 11.74 -17.88 13.61
C ILE A 53 10.21 -17.92 13.65
N TYR A 54 9.59 -18.00 14.84
CA TYR A 54 8.14 -17.99 14.98
C TYR A 54 7.51 -16.67 14.51
N ASN A 55 8.13 -15.53 14.85
CA ASN A 55 7.69 -14.23 14.33
C ASN A 55 7.88 -14.10 12.81
N GLN A 56 8.92 -14.73 12.24
CA GLN A 56 9.17 -14.69 10.80
C GLN A 56 8.25 -15.64 10.00
N SER A 57 7.74 -16.72 10.60
CA SER A 57 6.78 -17.61 9.93
C SER A 57 5.34 -17.09 9.98
N ASN A 58 4.99 -16.26 10.98
CA ASN A 58 3.64 -15.72 11.13
C ASN A 58 3.34 -14.48 10.27
N THR A 59 4.34 -13.91 9.59
CA THR A 59 4.14 -12.79 8.65
C THR A 59 3.98 -13.22 7.19
N ASN A 60 4.17 -14.51 6.87
CA ASN A 60 4.31 -14.95 5.46
C ASN A 60 3.25 -15.93 4.96
N VAL A 61 2.14 -16.15 5.69
CA VAL A 61 1.14 -17.18 5.31
C VAL A 61 -0.28 -16.66 5.11
N ILE A 62 -0.56 -15.36 5.29
CA ILE A 62 -1.88 -14.81 4.93
C ILE A 62 -1.68 -13.48 4.17
N SER A 63 -1.88 -13.57 2.84
CA SER A 63 -2.27 -12.49 1.91
C SER A 63 -1.27 -11.35 1.58
N THR A 64 -0.01 -11.62 1.26
CA THR A 64 0.91 -10.58 0.74
C THR A 64 1.01 -10.50 -0.78
N SER A 65 0.61 -11.51 -1.56
CA SER A 65 0.74 -11.45 -3.03
C SER A 65 -0.26 -10.53 -3.76
N LEU A 66 -1.34 -10.08 -3.10
CA LEU A 66 -2.31 -9.14 -3.69
C LEU A 66 -2.27 -7.74 -3.04
N LEU A 67 -1.68 -7.63 -1.84
CA LEU A 67 -1.54 -6.36 -1.13
C LEU A 67 -0.17 -5.68 -1.41
N GLU A 68 0.87 -6.43 -1.76
CA GLU A 68 2.18 -5.86 -2.14
C GLU A 68 2.22 -5.29 -3.57
N MET A 69 1.20 -5.52 -4.40
CA MET A 69 0.99 -4.69 -5.60
C MET A 69 0.32 -3.34 -5.29
N LEU A 70 -0.25 -3.14 -4.10
CA LEU A 70 -0.91 -1.91 -3.69
C LEU A 70 -0.08 -1.04 -2.73
N THR A 71 0.99 -1.59 -2.13
CA THR A 71 1.94 -0.83 -1.29
C THR A 71 3.23 -0.50 -2.02
N VAL A 72 3.17 -0.27 -3.33
CA VAL A 72 4.25 0.44 -4.00
C VAL A 72 4.25 1.85 -3.43
N ASP A 73 5.35 2.16 -2.76
CA ASP A 73 5.82 3.45 -2.26
C ASP A 73 6.04 4.46 -3.41
N ASN A 74 5.03 4.59 -4.24
CA ASN A 74 4.86 5.66 -5.19
C ASN A 74 3.64 6.41 -4.66
N LYS A 75 3.85 7.64 -4.18
CA LYS A 75 2.87 8.69 -4.49
C LYS A 75 2.68 8.62 -5.99
N VAL A 76 1.68 7.85 -6.44
CA VAL A 76 1.29 7.81 -7.84
C VAL A 76 0.76 9.21 -8.08
N ILE A 77 1.63 10.07 -8.62
CA ILE A 77 1.23 11.34 -9.19
C ILE A 77 0.36 10.94 -10.38
N GLN A 78 -0.94 10.77 -10.11
CA GLN A 78 -1.93 10.14 -10.97
C GLN A 78 -2.42 11.12 -12.04
N CYS A 79 -1.44 11.73 -12.68
CA CYS A 79 -1.59 12.94 -13.46
C CYS A 79 -0.55 12.97 -14.57
N ARG A 80 -0.21 11.80 -15.13
CA ARG A 80 0.28 11.72 -16.50
C ARG A 80 -0.94 11.57 -17.39
N PHE A 81 -1.39 12.67 -17.96
CA PHE A 81 -2.19 12.55 -19.18
C PHE A 81 -1.37 11.74 -20.18
N PRO A 82 -1.99 10.79 -20.90
CA PRO A 82 -1.33 10.22 -22.07
C PRO A 82 -0.90 11.40 -22.94
N GLN A 83 0.34 11.42 -23.40
CA GLN A 83 0.85 12.39 -24.38
C GLN A 83 0.23 12.12 -25.76
N LEU A 84 -1.08 11.96 -25.81
CA LEU A 84 -1.86 12.03 -27.03
C LEU A 84 -1.99 13.52 -27.31
N SER A 85 -1.24 14.02 -28.29
CA SER A 85 -1.52 15.34 -28.82
C SER A 85 -2.97 15.33 -29.31
N LEU A 86 -3.87 15.99 -28.59
CA LEU A 86 -5.26 16.21 -29.02
C LEU A 86 -5.36 17.13 -30.26
N ASN A 87 -4.22 17.55 -30.81
CA ASN A 87 -4.12 18.23 -32.10
C ASN A 87 -4.30 17.24 -33.26
N ILE A 88 -5.40 16.50 -33.23
CA ILE A 88 -5.88 15.67 -34.32
C ILE A 88 -7.12 16.38 -34.82
N ASN A 89 -6.95 17.28 -35.80
CA ASN A 89 -8.02 18.04 -36.46
C ASN A 89 -9.07 17.14 -37.18
N THR A 90 -9.01 15.81 -37.00
CA THR A 90 -9.90 14.82 -37.61
C THR A 90 -10.83 14.12 -36.64
N LEU A 91 -10.66 14.31 -35.32
CA LEU A 91 -11.57 13.76 -34.31
C LEU A 91 -12.53 14.86 -33.84
N THR A 92 -13.74 14.86 -34.39
CA THR A 92 -14.84 15.80 -34.11
C THR A 92 -15.48 15.60 -32.73
N PHE A 93 -14.69 15.28 -31.70
CA PHE A 93 -15.15 15.39 -30.34
C PHE A 93 -15.05 16.86 -29.93
N ASN A 94 -16.14 17.59 -30.10
CA ASN A 94 -16.37 18.85 -29.41
C ASN A 94 -16.51 18.56 -27.92
N ILE A 95 -15.39 18.29 -27.25
CA ILE A 95 -15.32 18.42 -25.81
C ILE A 95 -15.58 19.91 -25.57
N PRO A 96 -16.67 20.31 -24.89
CA PRO A 96 -16.90 21.72 -24.57
C PRO A 96 -15.63 22.26 -23.94
N ASP A 97 -15.29 23.55 -24.12
CA ASP A 97 -14.11 24.18 -23.51
C ASP A 97 -14.06 23.88 -22.01
N THR A 98 -13.44 22.76 -21.67
CA THR A 98 -13.19 22.30 -20.32
C THR A 98 -11.80 22.78 -20.05
N ASP A 99 -11.67 23.65 -19.04
CA ASP A 99 -10.39 24.10 -18.50
C ASP A 99 -9.43 22.91 -18.50
N GLN A 100 -8.32 23.02 -19.25
CA GLN A 100 -7.37 21.92 -19.35
C GLN A 100 -6.98 21.50 -17.93
N PRO A 101 -7.13 20.22 -17.58
CA PRO A 101 -6.92 19.73 -16.23
C PRO A 101 -5.49 20.03 -15.76
N ILE A 102 -5.32 21.01 -14.87
CA ILE A 102 -4.00 21.35 -14.31
C ILE A 102 -3.66 20.31 -13.26
N CYS A 103 -2.83 19.36 -13.65
CA CYS A 103 -2.32 18.29 -12.81
C CYS A 103 -1.25 18.82 -11.83
N GLN A 104 -1.67 19.49 -10.75
CA GLN A 104 -0.77 19.85 -9.65
C GLN A 104 -0.81 18.79 -8.55
N SER A 105 0.26 17.98 -8.49
CA SER A 105 0.51 16.84 -7.59
C SER A 105 0.31 17.09 -6.08
N TRP A 106 0.25 18.35 -5.63
CA TRP A 106 0.37 18.68 -4.21
C TRP A 106 -0.95 19.07 -3.54
N PHE A 107 -2.05 19.23 -4.29
CA PHE A 107 -3.29 19.80 -3.76
C PHE A 107 -4.51 18.95 -4.10
N TYR A 108 -5.03 18.23 -3.10
CA TYR A 108 -6.27 17.44 -3.20
C TYR A 108 -7.20 17.83 -2.04
N PRO A 109 -8.05 18.84 -2.22
CA PRO A 109 -8.88 19.39 -1.14
C PRO A 109 -10.02 18.45 -0.75
N ILE A 110 -10.35 17.46 -1.57
CA ILE A 110 -11.44 16.52 -1.34
C ILE A 110 -10.97 15.06 -1.34
N ILE A 111 -11.67 14.22 -0.57
CA ILE A 111 -11.58 12.76 -0.60
C ILE A 111 -12.89 12.21 -1.16
N ILE A 112 -12.79 11.17 -1.98
CA ILE A 112 -13.95 10.45 -2.54
C ILE A 112 -13.96 9.04 -1.97
N GLU A 113 -15.02 8.71 -1.24
CA GLU A 113 -15.21 7.41 -0.59
C GLU A 113 -16.68 7.01 -0.70
N ASN A 114 -16.95 5.75 -1.07
CA ASN A 114 -18.31 5.19 -1.10
C ASN A 114 -19.34 6.07 -1.83
N TYR A 115 -19.02 6.56 -3.02
CA TYR A 115 -19.88 7.44 -3.82
C TYR A 115 -20.15 8.82 -3.21
N HIS A 116 -19.40 9.21 -2.18
CA HIS A 116 -19.49 10.51 -1.54
C HIS A 116 -18.19 11.28 -1.71
N ALA A 117 -18.30 12.59 -1.92
CA ALA A 117 -17.18 13.51 -1.81
C ALA A 117 -17.25 14.27 -0.49
N ARG A 118 -16.09 14.49 0.14
CA ARG A 118 -15.97 15.31 1.36
C ARG A 118 -14.76 16.21 1.29
N LEU A 119 -14.91 17.43 1.78
CA LEU A 119 -13.82 18.38 1.92
C LEU A 119 -12.96 18.02 3.13
N VAL A 120 -11.64 17.92 2.94
CA VAL A 120 -10.69 17.58 4.02
C VAL A 120 -9.89 18.76 4.54
N VAL A 121 -10.01 19.92 3.90
CA VAL A 121 -9.29 21.13 4.31
C VAL A 121 -10.29 22.13 4.91
N PRO A 122 -10.24 22.40 6.22
CA PRO A 122 -11.31 23.10 6.95
C PRO A 122 -11.44 24.59 6.61
N TYR A 123 -10.34 25.23 6.24
CA TYR A 123 -10.32 26.67 5.95
C TYR A 123 -10.68 27.01 4.50
N LEU A 124 -10.89 26.01 3.64
CA LEU A 124 -11.24 26.26 2.24
C LEU A 124 -12.74 26.35 2.04
N ASN A 125 -13.13 27.28 1.17
CA ASN A 125 -14.46 27.33 0.61
C ASN A 125 -14.41 26.74 -0.81
N CYS A 126 -14.93 25.52 -0.96
CA CYS A 126 -14.89 24.80 -2.22
C CYS A 126 -16.29 24.55 -2.79
N THR A 127 -16.42 24.66 -4.11
CA THR A 127 -17.64 24.33 -4.85
C THR A 127 -17.30 23.24 -5.85
N ALA A 128 -18.02 22.12 -5.81
CA ALA A 128 -17.98 21.08 -6.84
C ALA A 128 -18.95 21.44 -7.96
N ILE A 129 -18.51 21.39 -9.20
CA ILE A 129 -19.33 21.61 -10.40
C ILE A 129 -19.45 20.27 -11.10
N PHE A 130 -20.61 19.64 -10.97
CA PHE A 130 -20.92 18.37 -11.62
C PHE A 130 -21.39 18.59 -13.05
N TYR A 131 -20.97 17.72 -13.97
CA TYR A 131 -21.40 17.77 -15.37
C TYR A 131 -22.35 16.61 -15.62
N VAL A 132 -23.64 16.86 -15.60
CA VAL A 132 -24.68 15.85 -15.82
C VAL A 132 -25.04 15.86 -17.30
N GLY A 133 -24.86 14.72 -17.99
CA GLY A 133 -25.16 14.61 -19.42
C GLY A 133 -26.66 14.58 -19.70
N GLU A 134 -27.09 15.35 -20.71
CA GLU A 134 -28.42 15.29 -21.31
C GLU A 134 -28.27 14.82 -22.77
N GLY A 135 -28.16 13.49 -22.93
CA GLY A 135 -27.80 12.86 -24.21
C GLY A 135 -26.33 13.04 -24.59
N ASP A 136 -26.01 12.94 -25.88
CA ASP A 136 -24.61 12.83 -26.35
C ASP A 136 -23.87 14.18 -26.49
N LYS A 137 -24.59 15.31 -26.46
CA LYS A 137 -24.04 16.62 -26.87
C LYS A 137 -24.22 17.73 -25.85
N LYS A 138 -24.98 17.51 -24.78
CA LYS A 138 -25.31 18.55 -23.81
C LYS A 138 -24.94 18.08 -22.41
N TYR A 139 -24.38 19.00 -21.65
CA TYR A 139 -24.07 18.79 -20.24
C TYR A 139 -24.65 19.95 -19.44
N GLU A 140 -25.43 19.63 -18.43
CA GLU A 140 -25.87 20.57 -17.41
C GLU A 140 -24.78 20.68 -16.34
N LYS A 141 -24.46 21.91 -15.94
CA LYS A 141 -23.47 22.19 -14.89
C LYS A 141 -24.20 22.45 -13.58
N ILE A 142 -24.05 21.55 -12.61
CA ILE A 142 -24.71 21.64 -11.31
C ILE A 142 -23.67 21.99 -10.23
N PRO A 143 -23.65 23.24 -9.73
CA PRO A 143 -22.76 23.63 -8.64
C PRO A 143 -23.31 23.16 -7.29
N VAL A 144 -22.46 22.49 -6.50
CA VAL A 144 -22.74 22.02 -5.15
C VAL A 144 -21.67 22.54 -4.21
N GLN A 145 -22.08 23.22 -3.15
CA GLN A 145 -21.18 23.72 -2.14
C GLN A 145 -20.64 22.57 -1.28
N LEU A 146 -19.32 22.52 -1.08
CA LEU A 146 -18.68 21.57 -0.19
C LEU A 146 -18.45 22.19 1.18
N TYR A 147 -18.66 21.38 2.21
CA TYR A 147 -18.42 21.74 3.60
C TYR A 147 -17.41 20.77 4.22
N PHE A 148 -16.62 21.28 5.17
CA PHE A 148 -15.59 20.50 5.85
C PHE A 148 -16.19 19.27 6.53
N ASN A 149 -15.64 18.10 6.19
CA ASN A 149 -16.05 16.80 6.74
C ASN A 149 -17.55 16.47 6.57
N VAL A 150 -18.22 17.07 5.60
CA VAL A 150 -19.59 16.72 5.22
C VAL A 150 -19.55 15.89 3.94
N ASN A 151 -20.22 14.74 3.98
CA ASN A 151 -20.35 13.86 2.84
C ASN A 151 -21.46 14.39 1.91
N ILE A 152 -21.11 14.63 0.65
CA ILE A 152 -22.08 14.92 -0.41
C ILE A 152 -22.13 13.74 -1.37
N LEU A 153 -23.33 13.36 -1.80
CA LEU A 153 -23.49 12.29 -2.79
C LEU A 153 -22.99 12.77 -4.15
N LEU A 154 -22.22 11.94 -4.86
CA LEU A 154 -21.84 12.19 -6.24
C LEU A 154 -23.07 12.08 -7.15
N ILE A 155 -23.33 13.15 -7.92
CA ILE A 155 -24.44 13.20 -8.89
C ILE A 155 -23.99 13.00 -10.35
N SER A 156 -22.68 13.02 -10.61
CA SER A 156 -22.09 12.72 -11.91
C SER A 156 -20.75 12.02 -11.74
N ASP A 157 -20.36 11.22 -12.74
CA ASP A 157 -19.05 10.57 -12.80
C ASP A 157 -17.91 11.58 -12.99
N TYR A 158 -18.21 12.74 -13.58
CA TYR A 158 -17.22 13.79 -13.84
C TYR A 158 -17.63 15.11 -13.19
N PHE A 159 -16.69 15.73 -12.49
CA PHE A 159 -16.90 17.02 -11.84
C PHE A 159 -15.58 17.77 -11.65
N THR A 160 -15.66 19.10 -11.50
CA THR A 160 -14.51 19.93 -11.16
C THR A 160 -14.72 20.55 -9.78
N VAL A 161 -13.65 20.70 -9.01
CA VAL A 161 -13.68 21.37 -7.70
C VAL A 161 -12.93 22.67 -7.80
N ARG A 162 -13.61 23.76 -7.44
CA ARG A 162 -13.05 25.10 -7.36
C ARG A 162 -12.96 25.52 -5.91
N CYS A 163 -11.76 25.82 -5.43
CA CYS A 163 -11.53 26.21 -4.04
C CYS A 163 -10.98 27.62 -3.96
N LYS A 164 -11.41 28.35 -2.93
CA LYS A 164 -10.84 29.64 -2.53
C LYS A 164 -10.59 29.65 -1.03
N ASP A 165 -9.51 30.28 -0.61
CA ASP A 165 -9.27 30.57 0.80
C ASP A 165 -9.87 31.95 1.14
N PRO A 166 -10.92 32.02 1.98
CA PRO A 166 -11.53 33.28 2.38
C PRO A 166 -10.57 34.19 3.16
N SER A 167 -9.55 33.63 3.82
CA SER A 167 -8.60 34.37 4.66
C SER A 167 -7.53 35.07 3.81
N SER A 168 -6.89 34.34 2.90
CA SER A 168 -5.83 34.88 2.03
C SER A 168 -6.36 35.48 0.72
N LYS A 169 -7.66 35.30 0.42
CA LYS A 169 -8.26 35.57 -0.90
C LYS A 169 -7.59 34.81 -2.06
N ALA A 170 -6.75 33.81 -1.77
CA ALA A 170 -6.11 32.99 -2.78
C ALA A 170 -7.16 32.12 -3.49
N ILE A 171 -7.08 32.09 -4.82
CA ILE A 171 -7.91 31.24 -5.68
C ILE A 171 -7.03 30.07 -6.12
N TYR A 172 -7.45 28.85 -5.80
CA TYR A 172 -6.76 27.63 -6.22
C TYR A 172 -7.20 27.22 -7.64
N PRO A 173 -6.35 26.50 -8.39
CA PRO A 173 -6.72 25.99 -9.70
C PRO A 173 -7.95 25.06 -9.62
N SER A 174 -8.77 25.06 -10.66
CA SER A 174 -9.87 24.09 -10.82
C SER A 174 -9.28 22.69 -10.94
N LEU A 175 -9.72 21.78 -10.07
CA LEU A 175 -9.25 20.40 -10.05
C LEU A 175 -10.31 19.47 -10.65
N PRO A 176 -10.01 18.68 -11.68
CA PRO A 176 -10.94 17.71 -12.23
C PRO A 176 -10.91 16.40 -11.45
N TYR A 177 -12.09 15.81 -11.27
CA TYR A 177 -12.28 14.53 -10.63
C TYR A 177 -13.13 13.63 -11.54
N ALA A 178 -12.75 12.37 -11.58
CA ALA A 178 -13.50 11.30 -12.21
C ALA A 178 -13.72 10.19 -11.17
N SER A 179 -14.97 9.83 -10.92
CA SER A 179 -15.34 8.75 -10.01
C SER A 179 -16.63 8.10 -10.49
N ILE A 180 -17.10 7.08 -9.78
CA ILE A 180 -18.36 6.40 -10.10
C ILE A 180 -19.44 7.06 -9.24
N HIS A 181 -20.51 7.58 -9.84
CA HIS A 181 -21.67 8.07 -9.11
C HIS A 181 -22.59 6.91 -8.71
N TYR A 182 -23.34 7.11 -7.62
CA TYR A 182 -24.33 6.14 -7.19
C TYR A 182 -25.64 6.33 -7.95
N ASN A 183 -26.05 5.32 -8.71
CA ASN A 183 -27.34 5.30 -9.37
C ASN A 183 -28.24 4.21 -8.74
N PRO A 184 -29.28 4.59 -7.96
CA PRO A 184 -30.14 3.62 -7.28
C PRO A 184 -30.88 2.73 -8.28
N ASN A 185 -31.42 3.30 -9.36
CA ASN A 185 -32.17 2.53 -10.38
C ASN A 185 -31.31 1.44 -11.01
N THR A 186 -30.04 1.76 -11.32
CA THR A 186 -29.09 0.77 -11.85
C THR A 186 -28.79 -0.31 -10.81
N ARG A 187 -28.59 0.07 -9.54
CA ARG A 187 -28.31 -0.87 -8.46
C ARG A 187 -29.49 -1.78 -8.15
N ASP A 188 -30.70 -1.24 -8.08
CA ASP A 188 -31.93 -2.00 -7.84
C ASP A 188 -32.18 -2.96 -9.00
N ARG A 189 -31.99 -2.51 -10.24
CA ARG A 189 -32.04 -3.39 -11.41
C ARG A 189 -31.03 -4.52 -11.28
N LEU A 190 -29.78 -4.22 -10.94
CA LEU A 190 -28.72 -5.22 -10.77
C LEU A 190 -28.99 -6.18 -9.60
N ALA A 191 -29.60 -5.71 -8.51
CA ALA A 191 -29.96 -6.53 -7.36
C ALA A 191 -31.12 -7.49 -7.68
N ASN A 192 -32.02 -7.08 -8.56
CA ASN A 192 -33.17 -7.87 -8.99
C ASN A 192 -32.88 -8.80 -10.18
N ILE A 193 -31.69 -8.73 -10.78
CA ILE A 193 -31.26 -9.71 -11.79
C ILE A 193 -30.98 -11.03 -11.06
N LYS A 194 -31.78 -12.04 -11.37
CA LYS A 194 -31.58 -13.41 -10.89
C LYS A 194 -30.28 -13.93 -11.50
N LYS A 195 -29.25 -14.07 -10.67
CA LYS A 195 -27.96 -14.65 -11.09
C LYS A 195 -28.14 -16.15 -11.35
N ASN A 196 -27.85 -16.59 -12.56
CA ASN A 196 -27.64 -18.00 -12.85
C ASN A 196 -26.17 -18.36 -12.60
N GLU A 197 -25.87 -19.65 -12.40
CA GLU A 197 -24.49 -20.13 -12.22
C GLU A 197 -23.60 -19.83 -13.44
N ASP A 198 -24.21 -19.69 -14.62
CA ASP A 198 -23.53 -19.40 -15.88
C ASP A 198 -23.38 -17.89 -16.18
N ASP A 199 -23.87 -17.00 -15.30
CA ASP A 199 -23.76 -15.56 -15.52
C ASP A 199 -22.34 -15.05 -15.22
N PHE A 200 -21.70 -14.44 -16.22
CA PHE A 200 -20.37 -13.85 -16.09
C PHE A 200 -20.40 -12.32 -16.21
N ASN A 201 -19.52 -11.64 -15.48
CA ASN A 201 -19.32 -10.21 -15.63
C ASN A 201 -18.44 -9.94 -16.85
N VAL A 202 -18.95 -9.17 -17.82
CA VAL A 202 -18.18 -8.74 -18.99
C VAL A 202 -17.66 -7.33 -18.78
N LEU A 203 -16.34 -7.14 -18.87
CA LEU A 203 -15.73 -5.83 -18.97
C LEU A 203 -15.28 -5.60 -20.42
N VAL A 204 -15.92 -4.67 -21.11
CA VAL A 204 -15.52 -4.25 -22.45
C VAL A 204 -14.68 -2.97 -22.35
N LEU A 205 -13.42 -3.04 -22.79
CA LEU A 205 -12.53 -1.88 -22.85
C LEU A 205 -12.33 -1.51 -24.32
N GLY A 206 -12.80 -0.32 -24.72
CA GLY A 206 -12.58 0.22 -26.05
C GLY A 206 -11.41 1.21 -26.04
N PHE A 207 -10.45 1.00 -26.94
CA PHE A 207 -9.40 1.98 -27.24
C PHE A 207 -9.70 2.59 -28.60
N ASP A 208 -10.15 3.84 -28.62
CA ASP A 208 -10.45 4.51 -29.88
C ASP A 208 -9.16 4.70 -30.70
N SER A 209 -9.24 4.39 -31.98
CA SER A 209 -8.22 4.67 -32.98
C SER A 209 -6.83 4.06 -32.69
N VAL A 210 -6.75 3.02 -31.85
CA VAL A 210 -5.50 2.30 -31.57
C VAL A 210 -5.45 1.04 -32.43
N SER A 211 -4.52 0.99 -33.39
CA SER A 211 -4.25 -0.26 -34.11
C SER A 211 -3.71 -1.32 -33.14
N ARG A 212 -3.96 -2.61 -33.43
CA ARG A 212 -3.44 -3.72 -32.61
C ARG A 212 -1.94 -3.59 -32.32
N LEU A 213 -1.13 -3.33 -33.35
CA LEU A 213 0.32 -3.17 -33.20
C LEU A 213 0.70 -1.98 -32.31
N GLN A 214 -0.08 -0.90 -32.38
CA GLN A 214 0.13 0.26 -31.53
C GLN A 214 -0.25 -0.04 -30.08
N PHE A 215 -1.32 -0.77 -29.82
CA PHE A 215 -1.69 -1.23 -28.48
C PHE A 215 -0.58 -2.09 -27.86
N GLU A 216 -0.08 -3.06 -28.62
CA GLU A 216 1.03 -3.94 -28.21
C GLU A 216 2.30 -3.13 -27.83
N ARG A 217 2.62 -2.09 -28.59
CA ARG A 217 3.81 -1.23 -28.35
C ARG A 217 3.62 -0.23 -27.22
N MET A 218 2.43 0.37 -27.11
CA MET A 218 2.14 1.40 -26.09
C MET A 218 1.93 0.78 -24.71
N LEU A 219 1.32 -0.41 -24.65
CA LEU A 219 0.95 -1.08 -23.39
C LEU A 219 1.47 -2.53 -23.34
N PRO A 220 2.79 -2.75 -23.48
CA PRO A 220 3.36 -4.09 -23.58
C PRO A 220 3.13 -4.93 -22.31
N LYS A 221 3.10 -4.28 -21.14
CA LYS A 221 2.80 -4.93 -19.85
C LYS A 221 1.36 -5.40 -19.79
N SER A 222 0.40 -4.54 -20.15
CA SER A 222 -1.02 -4.88 -20.16
C SER A 222 -1.31 -5.97 -21.19
N PHE A 223 -0.74 -5.85 -22.39
CA PHE A 223 -0.85 -6.87 -23.43
C PHE A 223 -0.30 -8.23 -22.97
N SER A 224 0.89 -8.27 -22.37
CA SER A 224 1.46 -9.50 -21.84
C SER A 224 0.64 -10.08 -20.68
N TYR A 225 0.05 -9.24 -19.84
CA TYR A 225 -0.81 -9.69 -18.73
C TYR A 225 -2.06 -10.37 -19.27
N ILE A 226 -2.76 -9.70 -20.20
CA ILE A 226 -3.96 -10.23 -20.85
C ILE A 226 -3.67 -11.56 -21.53
N THR A 227 -2.60 -11.64 -22.33
CA THR A 227 -2.34 -12.83 -23.15
C THR A 227 -1.72 -14.00 -22.38
N LYS A 228 -0.90 -13.74 -21.35
CA LYS A 228 -0.16 -14.81 -20.64
C LYS A 228 -0.74 -15.20 -19.29
N GLN A 229 -1.47 -14.31 -18.62
CA GLN A 229 -1.98 -14.57 -17.27
C GLN A 229 -3.49 -14.76 -17.25
N LEU A 230 -4.22 -14.08 -18.16
CA LEU A 230 -5.67 -14.22 -18.27
C LEU A 230 -6.09 -15.16 -19.41
N ASP A 231 -5.13 -15.82 -20.08
CA ASP A 231 -5.34 -16.63 -21.27
C ASP A 231 -6.19 -15.91 -22.34
N GLY A 232 -6.02 -14.59 -22.42
CA GLY A 232 -6.79 -13.71 -23.29
C GLY A 232 -6.51 -14.00 -24.76
N LEU A 233 -7.57 -14.17 -25.53
CA LEU A 233 -7.50 -14.48 -26.95
C LEU A 233 -7.44 -13.20 -27.80
N VAL A 234 -6.41 -13.08 -28.62
CA VAL A 234 -6.25 -11.94 -29.54
C VAL A 234 -6.77 -12.33 -30.92
N LEU A 235 -7.93 -11.78 -31.29
CA LEU A 235 -8.52 -11.99 -32.61
C LEU A 235 -7.63 -11.38 -33.71
N LYS A 236 -7.51 -12.09 -34.82
CA LYS A 236 -6.70 -11.72 -35.99
C LYS A 236 -7.58 -11.20 -37.11
#